data_AF-A0A7Z3GUB9-F1
#
_entry.id   AF-A0A7Z3GUB9-F1
#
_cell.length_a   1.000
_cell.length_b   1.000
_cell.length_c   1.000
_cell.angle_alpha   90.00
_cell.angle_beta   90.00
_cell.angle_gamma   90.00
#
_symmetry.space_group_name_H-M   'P 1'
#
loop_
_entity.id
_entity.type
_entity.pdbx_description
1 polymer ?
#
loop_
_entity_poly.entity_id
_entity_poly.type
_entity_poly.pdbx_seq_one_letter_code
_entity_poly.pdbx_strand_id
1 'polypeptide(L)'
;MDGKEVEVTLDELKNGYQRQSDYTRKTQEAAELRKQADSERSQANQEREHYFNNLQRMQVQLESVLEHQSQIDWQKLIDENPVEALRQQHLLQERQARYQQVMAEQQLVAQQYQAEQAQAQASYLSEQREALLAKLPDWKDDAKASAEQGAISKFLQEQGFDSAEIQAVIDHRHVLIARDAMRYRDLMANAKAQAKKVQEAPQRVVKPGVSESKNIDKRTAAMKQLSKSGSIDAGARAFAEIL
;
A
#
# COMPACT_ATOMS: atom_id res chain seq x y z
N MET A 1 -22.19 4.97 20.67
CA MET A 1 -23.55 4.47 20.92
C MET A 1 -24.46 5.68 20.92
N ASP A 2 -25.02 6.04 19.77
CA ASP A 2 -26.07 7.06 19.67
C ASP A 2 -27.41 6.34 19.81
N GLY A 3 -28.00 6.39 21.02
CA GLY A 3 -29.26 5.72 21.36
C GLY A 3 -30.48 6.42 20.78
N LYS A 4 -30.72 6.27 19.47
CA LYS A 4 -32.01 6.63 18.86
C LYS A 4 -32.93 5.42 18.88
N GLU A 5 -34.09 5.56 19.51
CA GLU A 5 -35.16 4.56 19.48
C GLU A 5 -35.73 4.49 18.06
N VAL A 6 -35.66 3.29 17.46
CA VAL A 6 -36.23 3.00 16.14
C VAL A 6 -37.32 1.96 16.36
N GLU A 7 -38.55 2.30 15.99
CA GLU A 7 -39.70 1.39 16.05
C GLU A 7 -39.61 0.41 14.85
N VAL A 8 -39.25 -0.84 15.13
CA VAL A 8 -39.12 -1.91 14.14
C VAL A 8 -40.23 -2.94 14.32
N THR A 9 -40.75 -3.47 13.20
CA THR A 9 -41.80 -4.49 13.25
C THR A 9 -41.26 -5.82 13.79
N LEU A 10 -42.13 -6.65 14.37
CA LEU A 10 -41.74 -7.95 14.96
C LEU A 10 -41.07 -8.89 13.94
N ASP A 11 -41.46 -8.79 12.67
CA ASP A 11 -40.83 -9.53 11.56
C ASP A 11 -39.45 -8.96 11.20
N GLU A 12 -39.25 -7.65 11.26
CA GLU A 12 -37.93 -7.01 11.08
C GLU A 12 -36.96 -7.38 12.19
N LEU A 13 -37.46 -7.48 13.43
CA LEU A 13 -36.67 -7.86 14.60
C LEU A 13 -36.21 -9.33 14.52
N LYS A 14 -37.10 -10.24 14.12
CA LYS A 14 -36.77 -11.66 13.87
C LYS A 14 -35.82 -11.83 12.70
N ASN A 15 -36.06 -11.14 11.58
CA ASN A 15 -35.17 -11.16 10.42
C ASN A 15 -33.79 -10.55 10.74
N GLY A 16 -33.72 -9.50 11.56
CA GLY A 16 -32.48 -8.90 12.04
C GLY A 16 -31.65 -9.87 12.91
N TYR A 17 -32.32 -10.57 13.84
CA TYR A 17 -31.66 -11.55 14.72
C TYR A 17 -31.14 -12.78 13.93
N GLN A 18 -31.91 -13.26 12.94
CA GLN A 18 -31.48 -14.33 12.03
C GLN A 18 -30.28 -13.91 11.18
N ARG A 19 -30.31 -12.70 10.59
CA ARG A 19 -29.17 -12.16 9.82
C ARG A 19 -27.93 -11.97 10.67
N GLN A 20 -28.08 -11.49 11.91
CA GLN A 20 -26.95 -11.26 12.81
C GLN A 20 -26.33 -12.59 13.31
N SER A 21 -27.16 -13.60 13.61
CA SER A 21 -26.69 -14.95 13.92
C SER A 21 -25.99 -15.60 12.73
N ASP A 22 -26.54 -15.47 11.51
CA ASP A 22 -25.93 -16.00 10.29
C ASP A 22 -24.63 -15.27 9.93
N TYR A 23 -24.57 -13.95 10.11
CA TYR A 23 -23.35 -13.17 9.88
C TYR A 23 -22.26 -13.54 10.88
N THR A 24 -22.64 -13.71 12.15
CA THR A 24 -21.70 -14.16 13.20
C THR A 24 -21.18 -15.55 12.90
N ARG A 25 -22.06 -16.49 12.54
CA ARG A 25 -21.69 -17.87 12.19
C ARG A 25 -20.78 -17.92 10.95
N LYS A 26 -21.14 -17.23 9.87
CA LYS A 26 -20.31 -17.15 8.65
C LYS A 26 -18.98 -16.45 8.87
N THR A 27 -18.94 -15.43 9.74
CA THR A 27 -17.69 -14.74 10.08
C THR A 27 -16.80 -15.64 10.94
N GLN A 28 -17.39 -16.40 11.86
CA GLN A 28 -16.68 -17.42 12.64
C GLN A 28 -16.16 -18.54 11.73
N GLU A 29 -16.99 -19.11 10.87
CA GLU A 29 -16.59 -20.12 9.87
C GLU A 29 -15.47 -19.59 8.95
N ALA A 30 -15.56 -18.35 8.47
CA ALA A 30 -14.51 -17.73 7.66
C ALA A 30 -13.22 -17.47 8.44
N ALA A 31 -13.31 -17.12 9.73
CA ALA A 31 -12.15 -16.96 10.60
C ALA A 31 -11.51 -18.32 10.93
N GLU A 32 -12.32 -19.35 11.16
CA GLU A 32 -11.89 -20.74 11.38
C GLU A 32 -11.17 -21.27 10.13
N LEU A 33 -11.76 -21.07 8.95
CA LEU A 33 -11.19 -21.47 7.66
C LEU A 33 -9.86 -20.75 7.38
N ARG A 34 -9.77 -19.44 7.65
CA ARG A 34 -8.51 -18.70 7.54
C ARG A 34 -7.45 -19.24 8.48
N LYS A 35 -7.82 -19.50 9.74
CA LYS A 35 -6.90 -20.05 10.73
C LYS A 35 -6.42 -21.44 10.35
N GLN A 36 -7.29 -22.29 9.78
CA GLN A 36 -6.92 -23.59 9.24
C GLN A 36 -5.96 -23.44 8.04
N ALA A 37 -6.28 -22.58 7.08
CA ALA A 37 -5.41 -22.31 5.92
C ALA A 37 -4.04 -21.74 6.33
N ASP A 38 -3.99 -20.83 7.29
CA ASP A 38 -2.73 -20.28 7.83
C ASP A 38 -1.92 -21.35 8.56
N SER A 39 -2.59 -22.21 9.33
CA SER A 39 -1.96 -23.36 10.01
C SER A 39 -1.38 -24.35 9.01
N GLU A 40 -2.16 -24.74 7.98
CA GLU A 40 -1.72 -25.64 6.91
C GLU A 40 -0.54 -25.04 6.14
N ARG A 41 -0.59 -23.75 5.83
CA ARG A 41 0.51 -23.04 5.16
C ARG A 41 1.77 -23.01 6.02
N SER A 42 1.62 -22.77 7.33
CA SER A 42 2.74 -22.80 8.27
C SER A 42 3.35 -24.20 8.37
N GLN A 43 2.52 -25.25 8.46
CA GLN A 43 2.98 -26.64 8.49
C GLN A 43 3.72 -27.01 7.19
N ALA A 44 3.15 -26.69 6.03
CA ALA A 44 3.78 -26.92 4.73
C ALA A 44 5.12 -26.18 4.59
N ASN A 45 5.25 -24.98 5.16
CA ASN A 45 6.53 -24.26 5.18
C ASN A 45 7.57 -24.95 6.08
N GLN A 46 7.17 -25.41 7.27
CA GLN A 46 8.04 -26.16 8.17
C GLN A 46 8.49 -27.48 7.55
N GLU A 47 7.58 -28.23 6.94
CA GLU A 47 7.90 -29.48 6.24
C GLU A 47 8.91 -29.26 5.12
N ARG A 48 8.74 -28.19 4.33
CA ARG A 48 9.69 -27.81 3.27
C ARG A 48 11.05 -27.41 3.82
N GLU A 49 11.10 -26.65 4.91
CA GLU A 49 12.35 -26.28 5.57
C GLU A 49 13.07 -27.52 6.14
N HIS A 50 12.33 -28.43 6.78
CA HIS A 50 12.86 -29.70 7.23
C HIS A 50 13.39 -30.56 6.08
N TYR A 51 12.65 -30.62 4.97
CA TYR A 51 13.06 -31.33 3.77
C TYR A 51 14.36 -30.78 3.19
N PHE A 52 14.47 -29.46 3.03
CA PHE A 52 15.68 -28.80 2.55
C PHE A 52 16.89 -29.08 3.46
N ASN A 53 16.71 -28.94 4.78
CA ASN A 53 17.76 -29.26 5.75
C ASN A 53 18.18 -30.74 5.71
N ASN A 54 17.25 -31.67 5.45
CA ASN A 54 17.57 -33.08 5.27
C ASN A 54 18.42 -33.31 4.02
N LEU A 55 18.09 -32.67 2.89
CA LEU A 55 18.88 -32.75 1.66
C LEU A 55 20.30 -32.21 1.87
N GLN A 56 20.44 -31.09 2.59
CA GLN A 56 21.76 -30.52 2.89
C GLN A 56 22.61 -31.47 3.77
N ARG A 57 22.01 -32.08 4.80
CA ARG A 57 22.72 -33.08 5.63
C ARG A 57 23.15 -34.30 4.81
N MET A 58 22.26 -34.79 3.94
CA MET A 58 22.58 -35.93 3.08
C MET A 58 23.71 -35.62 2.10
N GLN A 59 23.72 -34.41 1.53
CA GLN A 59 24.81 -33.94 0.68
C GLN A 59 26.15 -33.96 1.42
N VAL A 60 26.24 -33.32 2.59
CA VAL A 60 27.47 -33.26 3.39
C VAL A 60 27.96 -34.67 3.78
N GLN A 61 27.04 -35.57 4.14
CA GLN A 61 27.39 -36.94 4.46
C GLN A 61 27.96 -37.70 3.25
N LEU A 62 27.31 -37.57 2.08
CA LEU A 62 27.76 -38.23 0.85
C LEU A 62 29.09 -37.66 0.37
N GLU A 63 29.27 -36.35 0.42
CA GLU A 63 30.50 -35.66 0.05
C GLU A 63 31.68 -36.14 0.92
N SER A 64 31.48 -36.20 2.24
CA SER A 64 32.49 -36.73 3.15
C SER A 64 32.86 -38.18 2.81
N VAL A 65 31.89 -39.07 2.58
CA VAL A 65 32.17 -40.47 2.26
C VAL A 65 32.87 -40.62 0.90
N LEU A 66 32.48 -39.82 -0.09
CA LEU A 66 33.11 -39.81 -1.41
C LEU A 66 34.56 -39.30 -1.33
N GLU A 67 34.83 -38.30 -0.50
CA GLU A 67 36.19 -37.81 -0.25
C GLU A 67 37.07 -38.90 0.37
N HIS A 68 36.58 -39.64 1.37
CA HIS A 68 37.32 -40.76 1.95
C HIS A 68 37.57 -41.88 0.92
N GLN A 69 36.59 -42.19 0.06
CA GLN A 69 36.78 -43.18 -1.01
C GLN A 69 37.76 -42.72 -2.10
N SER A 70 37.89 -41.42 -2.34
CA SER A 70 38.85 -40.90 -3.32
C SER A 70 40.31 -41.16 -2.92
N GLN A 71 40.56 -41.41 -1.64
CA GLN A 71 41.89 -41.71 -1.08
C GLN A 71 42.26 -43.21 -1.18
N ILE A 72 41.36 -44.08 -1.65
CA ILE A 72 41.64 -45.50 -1.84
C ILE A 72 42.66 -45.68 -2.98
N ASP A 73 43.75 -46.38 -2.69
CA ASP A 73 44.67 -46.88 -3.73
C ASP A 73 44.05 -48.09 -4.43
N TRP A 74 43.34 -47.81 -5.52
CA TRP A 74 42.64 -48.82 -6.31
C TRP A 74 43.57 -49.86 -6.92
N GLN A 75 44.79 -49.46 -7.31
CA GLN A 75 45.76 -50.37 -7.92
C GLN A 75 46.16 -51.44 -6.91
N LYS A 76 46.55 -51.00 -5.70
CA LYS A 76 46.89 -51.88 -4.60
C LYS A 76 45.71 -52.76 -4.16
N LEU A 77 44.51 -52.18 -4.06
CA LEU A 77 43.31 -52.93 -3.64
C LEU A 77 42.92 -54.02 -4.67
N ILE A 78 43.08 -53.76 -5.96
CA ILE A 78 42.84 -54.75 -7.02
C ILE A 78 43.86 -55.90 -6.94
N ASP A 79 45.13 -55.58 -6.71
CA ASP A 79 46.21 -56.58 -6.61
C ASP A 79 46.08 -57.45 -5.35
N GLU A 80 45.67 -56.86 -4.22
CA GLU A 80 45.53 -57.57 -2.94
C GLU A 80 44.18 -58.29 -2.77
N ASN A 81 43.07 -57.67 -3.20
CA ASN A 81 41.71 -58.20 -3.04
C ASN A 81 40.73 -57.69 -4.13
N PRO A 82 40.70 -58.33 -5.31
CA PRO A 82 39.89 -57.87 -6.45
C PRO A 82 38.37 -57.92 -6.19
N VAL A 83 37.90 -58.82 -5.32
CA VAL A 83 36.47 -58.89 -4.96
C VAL A 83 36.05 -57.68 -4.13
N GLU A 84 36.87 -57.26 -3.18
CA GLU A 84 36.61 -56.06 -2.39
C GLU A 84 36.73 -54.81 -3.25
N ALA A 85 37.67 -54.75 -4.19
CA ALA A 85 37.75 -53.65 -5.16
C ALA A 85 36.45 -53.49 -5.97
N LEU A 86 35.88 -54.59 -6.47
CA LEU A 86 34.61 -54.56 -7.21
C LEU A 86 33.45 -54.07 -6.32
N ARG A 87 33.40 -54.51 -5.06
CA ARG A 87 32.39 -54.03 -4.09
C ARG A 87 32.52 -52.53 -3.85
N GLN A 88 33.75 -52.04 -3.64
CA GLN A 88 34.00 -50.61 -3.40
C GLN A 88 33.65 -49.76 -4.62
N GLN A 89 33.94 -50.25 -5.83
CA GLN A 89 33.58 -49.58 -7.08
C GLN A 89 32.06 -49.46 -7.24
N HIS A 90 31.31 -50.54 -6.96
CA HIS A 90 29.84 -50.50 -6.98
C HIS A 90 29.29 -49.49 -5.97
N LEU A 91 29.81 -49.49 -4.74
CA LEU A 91 29.41 -48.53 -3.70
C LEU A 91 29.72 -47.09 -4.09
N LEU A 92 30.87 -46.85 -4.73
CA LEU A 92 31.25 -45.53 -5.24
C LEU A 92 30.25 -45.05 -6.29
N GLN A 93 29.91 -45.90 -7.26
CA GLN A 93 28.94 -45.58 -8.31
C GLN A 93 27.55 -45.27 -7.71
N GLU A 94 27.09 -46.10 -6.77
CA GLU A 94 25.80 -45.88 -6.09
C GLU A 94 25.79 -44.56 -5.31
N ARG A 95 26.85 -44.26 -4.57
CA ARG A 95 26.97 -43.00 -3.81
C ARG A 95 27.04 -41.79 -4.71
N GLN A 96 27.76 -41.87 -5.83
CA GLN A 96 27.84 -40.79 -6.80
C GLN A 96 26.49 -40.54 -7.47
N ALA A 97 25.75 -41.60 -7.82
CA ALA A 97 24.38 -41.47 -8.34
C ALA A 97 23.44 -40.83 -7.31
N ARG A 98 23.48 -41.28 -6.05
CA ARG A 98 22.71 -40.67 -4.95
C ARG A 98 23.08 -39.20 -4.78
N TYR A 99 24.36 -38.85 -4.77
CA TYR A 99 24.83 -37.47 -4.64
C TYR A 99 24.27 -36.57 -5.75
N GLN A 100 24.32 -37.03 -6.99
CA GLN A 100 23.73 -36.30 -8.13
C GLN A 100 22.22 -36.11 -7.98
N GLN A 101 21.50 -37.11 -7.47
CA GLN A 101 20.06 -36.99 -7.18
C GLN A 101 19.78 -35.93 -6.11
N VAL A 102 20.56 -35.92 -5.01
CA VAL A 102 20.43 -34.90 -3.96
C VAL A 102 20.63 -33.50 -4.52
N MET A 103 21.67 -33.32 -5.35
CA MET A 103 21.97 -32.03 -5.96
C MET A 103 20.86 -31.55 -6.91
N ALA A 104 20.34 -32.44 -7.75
CA ALA A 104 19.23 -32.13 -8.64
C ALA A 104 17.96 -31.74 -7.87
N GLU A 105 17.66 -32.47 -6.79
CA GLU A 105 16.52 -32.20 -5.93
C GLU A 105 16.65 -30.85 -5.20
N GLN A 106 17.83 -30.54 -4.66
CA GLN A 106 18.08 -29.23 -4.05
C GLN A 106 17.88 -28.08 -5.04
N GLN A 107 18.36 -28.25 -6.27
CA GLN A 107 18.19 -27.24 -7.32
C GLN A 107 16.71 -27.05 -7.67
N LEU A 108 15.94 -28.13 -7.75
CA LEU A 108 14.50 -28.09 -8.01
C LEU A 108 13.74 -27.37 -6.90
N VAL A 109 14.01 -27.71 -5.64
CA VAL A 109 13.41 -27.05 -4.46
C VAL A 109 13.76 -25.56 -4.43
N ALA A 110 15.02 -25.20 -4.73
CA ALA A 110 15.44 -23.81 -4.78
C ALA A 110 14.71 -23.02 -5.89
N GLN A 111 14.55 -23.60 -7.08
CA GLN A 111 13.79 -22.99 -8.17
C GLN A 111 12.32 -22.80 -7.81
N GLN A 112 11.70 -23.81 -7.21
CA GLN A 112 10.31 -23.72 -6.75
C GLN A 112 10.15 -22.59 -5.73
N TYR A 113 11.05 -22.51 -4.75
CA TYR A 113 11.01 -21.46 -3.74
C TYR A 113 11.15 -20.06 -4.34
N GLN A 114 12.07 -19.88 -5.30
CA GLN A 114 12.23 -18.61 -6.01
C GLN A 114 10.98 -18.23 -6.81
N ALA A 115 10.36 -19.19 -7.50
CA ALA A 115 9.12 -18.96 -8.24
C ALA A 115 7.96 -18.57 -7.32
N GLU A 116 7.81 -19.26 -6.18
CA GLU A 116 6.79 -18.94 -5.17
C GLU A 116 6.99 -17.53 -4.59
N GLN A 117 8.23 -17.14 -4.27
CA GLN A 117 8.54 -15.78 -3.81
C GLN A 117 8.22 -14.72 -4.87
N ALA A 118 8.62 -14.96 -6.12
CA ALA A 118 8.35 -14.03 -7.22
C ALA A 118 6.84 -13.85 -7.43
N GLN A 119 6.07 -14.95 -7.36
CA GLN A 119 4.61 -14.90 -7.46
C GLN A 119 3.99 -14.13 -6.28
N ALA A 120 4.43 -14.40 -5.05
CA ALA A 120 3.95 -13.68 -3.87
C ALA A 120 4.24 -12.18 -3.96
N GLN A 121 5.44 -11.81 -4.43
CA GLN A 121 5.81 -10.41 -4.65
C GLN A 121 4.97 -9.75 -5.74
N ALA A 122 4.71 -10.44 -6.86
CA ALA A 122 3.86 -9.93 -7.93
C ALA A 122 2.41 -9.73 -7.46
N SER A 123 1.86 -10.68 -6.70
CA SER A 123 0.53 -10.54 -6.10
C SER A 123 0.45 -9.36 -5.13
N TYR A 124 1.46 -9.21 -4.27
CA TYR A 124 1.54 -8.08 -3.35
C TYR A 124 1.62 -6.74 -4.10
N LEU A 125 2.45 -6.62 -5.13
CA LEU A 125 2.55 -5.43 -5.97
C LEU A 125 1.22 -5.07 -6.64
N SER A 126 0.50 -6.08 -7.14
CA SER A 126 -0.83 -5.88 -7.73
C SER A 126 -1.84 -5.36 -6.71
N GLU A 127 -1.88 -5.94 -5.51
CA GLU A 127 -2.76 -5.51 -4.42
C GLU A 127 -2.44 -4.08 -3.98
N GLN A 128 -1.17 -3.74 -3.81
CA GLN A 128 -0.74 -2.38 -3.47
C GLN A 128 -1.16 -1.37 -4.56
N ARG A 129 -1.01 -1.73 -5.84
CA ARG A 129 -1.44 -0.89 -6.96
C ARG A 129 -2.96 -0.68 -6.95
N GLU A 130 -3.74 -1.74 -6.74
CA GLU A 130 -5.19 -1.65 -6.67
C GLU A 130 -5.65 -0.76 -5.51
N ALA A 131 -5.07 -0.96 -4.32
CA ALA A 131 -5.33 -0.14 -3.14
C ALA A 131 -4.97 1.34 -3.38
N LEU A 132 -3.85 1.62 -4.06
CA LEU A 132 -3.46 2.96 -4.44
C LEU A 132 -4.47 3.62 -5.38
N LEU A 133 -4.88 2.92 -6.44
CA LEU A 133 -5.85 3.44 -7.43
C LEU A 133 -7.25 3.62 -6.83
N ALA A 134 -7.62 2.82 -5.84
CA ALA A 134 -8.86 3.00 -5.10
C ALA A 134 -8.86 4.30 -4.27
N LYS A 135 -7.70 4.71 -3.73
CA LYS A 135 -7.54 5.96 -2.98
C LYS A 135 -7.25 7.18 -3.88
N LEU A 136 -6.61 6.95 -5.03
CA LEU A 136 -6.26 7.97 -6.03
C LEU A 136 -6.84 7.60 -7.41
N PRO A 137 -8.17 7.76 -7.63
CA PRO A 137 -8.79 7.40 -8.91
C PRO A 137 -8.25 8.17 -10.11
N ASP A 138 -7.75 9.40 -9.90
CA ASP A 138 -7.12 10.23 -10.93
C ASP A 138 -5.86 9.59 -11.52
N TRP A 139 -5.20 8.68 -10.79
CA TRP A 139 -4.01 7.96 -11.26
C TRP A 139 -4.35 6.80 -12.20
N LYS A 140 -5.63 6.59 -12.54
CA LYS A 140 -6.01 5.73 -13.67
C LYS A 140 -5.62 6.35 -15.02
N ASP A 141 -5.42 7.67 -15.05
CA ASP A 141 -4.82 8.37 -16.20
C ASP A 141 -3.29 8.34 -16.04
N ASP A 142 -2.62 7.61 -16.94
CA ASP A 142 -1.17 7.42 -16.90
C ASP A 142 -0.39 8.74 -16.96
N ALA A 143 -0.90 9.76 -17.66
CA ALA A 143 -0.24 11.06 -17.74
C ALA A 143 -0.29 11.80 -16.41
N LYS A 144 -1.43 11.75 -15.71
CA LYS A 144 -1.58 12.33 -14.37
C LYS A 144 -0.75 11.57 -13.33
N ALA A 145 -0.78 10.24 -13.40
CA ALA A 145 0.00 9.38 -12.51
C ALA A 145 1.51 9.67 -12.66
N SER A 146 2.02 9.67 -13.89
CA SER A 146 3.44 9.91 -14.17
C SER A 146 3.89 11.31 -13.74
N ALA A 147 3.07 12.34 -13.99
CA ALA A 147 3.36 13.70 -13.57
C ALA A 147 3.44 13.83 -12.04
N GLU A 148 2.48 13.25 -11.30
CA GLU A 148 2.47 13.32 -9.83
C GLU A 148 3.55 12.43 -9.21
N GLN A 149 3.84 11.25 -9.78
CA GLN A 149 4.97 10.42 -9.38
C GLN A 149 6.31 11.14 -9.54
N GLY A 150 6.50 11.84 -10.66
CA GLY A 150 7.70 12.66 -10.88
C GLY A 150 7.83 13.78 -9.85
N ALA A 151 6.72 14.46 -9.52
CA ALA A 151 6.70 15.50 -8.49
C ALA A 151 7.03 14.94 -7.10
N ILE A 152 6.45 13.80 -6.73
CA ILE A 152 6.72 13.12 -5.45
C ILE A 152 8.19 12.68 -5.37
N SER A 153 8.72 12.07 -6.43
CA SER A 153 10.12 11.64 -6.49
C SER A 153 11.07 12.83 -6.28
N LYS A 154 10.83 13.95 -6.97
CA LYS A 154 11.60 15.18 -6.77
C LYS A 154 11.49 15.72 -5.35
N PHE A 155 10.28 15.73 -4.78
CA PHE A 155 10.07 16.16 -3.39
C PHE A 155 10.87 15.31 -2.39
N LEU A 156 10.86 13.99 -2.56
CA LEU A 156 11.63 13.07 -1.71
C LEU A 156 13.14 13.26 -1.87
N GLN A 157 13.64 13.48 -3.08
CA GLN A 157 15.05 13.85 -3.31
C GLN A 157 15.43 15.14 -2.59
N GLU A 158 14.56 16.15 -2.60
CA GLU A 158 14.74 17.39 -1.83
C GLU A 158 14.70 17.16 -0.30
N GLN A 159 14.11 16.07 0.18
CA GLN A 159 14.17 15.65 1.59
C GLN A 159 15.41 14.80 1.93
N GLY A 160 16.24 14.46 0.93
CA GLY A 160 17.47 13.70 1.12
C GLY A 160 17.38 12.20 0.84
N PHE A 161 16.25 11.70 0.30
CA PHE A 161 16.16 10.32 -0.17
C PHE A 161 16.93 10.14 -1.47
N ASP A 162 17.61 8.99 -1.61
CA ASP A 162 18.27 8.64 -2.86
C ASP A 162 17.31 7.98 -3.87
N SER A 163 17.78 7.77 -5.11
CA SER A 163 16.95 7.18 -6.16
C SER A 163 16.62 5.70 -5.92
N ALA A 164 17.47 4.95 -5.22
CA ALA A 164 17.24 3.55 -4.91
C ALA A 164 16.15 3.39 -3.83
N GLU A 165 16.19 4.23 -2.79
CA GLU A 165 15.17 4.30 -1.74
C GLU A 165 13.80 4.64 -2.31
N ILE A 166 13.73 5.61 -3.22
CA ILE A 166 12.47 6.00 -3.88
C ILE A 166 11.92 4.86 -4.75
N GLN A 167 12.78 4.15 -5.49
CA GLN A 167 12.37 3.01 -6.33
C GLN A 167 11.95 1.80 -5.51
N ALA A 168 12.47 1.65 -4.29
CA ALA A 168 12.10 0.56 -3.38
C ALA A 168 10.71 0.76 -2.71
N VAL A 169 10.06 1.92 -2.92
CA VAL A 169 8.73 2.19 -2.34
C VAL A 169 7.66 1.36 -3.05
N ILE A 170 7.25 0.26 -2.41
CA ILE A 170 6.22 -0.65 -2.91
C ILE A 170 4.85 -0.39 -2.24
N ASP A 171 4.87 -0.10 -0.94
CA ASP A 171 3.64 0.06 -0.16
C ASP A 171 2.92 1.37 -0.52
N HIS A 172 1.65 1.26 -0.93
CA HIS A 172 0.83 2.40 -1.34
C HIS A 172 0.70 3.47 -0.25
N ARG A 173 0.78 3.09 1.03
CA ARG A 173 0.68 4.00 2.17
C ARG A 173 1.83 5.00 2.20
N HIS A 174 3.04 4.56 1.84
CA HIS A 174 4.20 5.45 1.76
C HIS A 174 4.02 6.47 0.64
N VAL A 175 3.48 6.04 -0.51
CA VAL A 175 3.17 6.95 -1.64
C VAL A 175 2.15 8.00 -1.21
N LEU A 176 1.10 7.60 -0.50
CA LEU A 176 0.08 8.53 0.01
C LEU A 176 0.67 9.55 0.99
N ILE A 177 1.47 9.11 1.95
CA ILE A 177 2.12 10.01 2.93
C ILE A 177 3.06 10.99 2.23
N ALA A 178 3.88 10.51 1.29
CA ALA A 178 4.80 11.36 0.54
C ALA A 178 4.04 12.42 -0.29
N ARG A 179 2.95 12.01 -0.94
CA ARG A 179 2.06 12.90 -1.67
C ARG A 179 1.43 13.96 -0.78
N ASP A 180 0.91 13.56 0.37
CA ASP A 180 0.23 14.47 1.29
C ASP A 180 1.23 15.46 1.91
N ALA A 181 2.43 15.00 2.26
CA ALA A 181 3.51 15.86 2.74
C ALA A 181 3.95 16.88 1.68
N MET A 182 4.11 16.45 0.42
CA MET A 182 4.42 17.33 -0.70
C MET A 182 3.34 18.41 -0.87
N ARG A 183 2.07 18.00 -0.99
CA ARG A 183 0.94 18.92 -1.17
C ARG A 183 0.80 19.89 -0.01
N TYR A 184 1.02 19.43 1.21
CA TYR A 184 1.02 20.30 2.40
C TYR A 184 2.12 21.36 2.30
N ARG A 185 3.33 20.99 1.89
CA ARG A 185 4.44 21.94 1.71
C ARG A 185 4.13 22.98 0.63
N ASP A 186 3.55 22.57 -0.49
CA ASP A 186 3.14 23.47 -1.57
C ASP A 186 2.05 24.45 -1.11
N LEU A 187 1.06 23.98 -0.36
CA LEU A 187 0.02 24.83 0.21
C LEU A 187 0.61 25.87 1.15
N MET A 188 1.53 25.48 2.04
CA MET A 188 2.20 26.41 2.96
C MET A 188 3.08 27.43 2.23
N ALA A 189 3.80 27.01 1.18
CA ALA A 189 4.60 27.91 0.35
C ALA A 189 3.71 28.92 -0.39
N ASN A 190 2.61 28.46 -0.98
CA ASN A 190 1.64 29.29 -1.69
C ASN A 190 0.94 30.28 -0.75
N ALA A 191 0.52 29.84 0.44
CA ALA A 191 -0.07 30.72 1.45
C ALA A 191 0.90 31.84 1.86
N LYS A 192 2.18 31.51 2.07
CA LYS A 192 3.23 32.50 2.36
C LYS A 192 3.46 33.47 1.20
N ALA A 193 3.45 32.99 -0.03
CA ALA A 193 3.59 33.83 -1.22
C ALA A 193 2.39 34.77 -1.43
N GLN A 194 1.17 34.28 -1.21
CA GLN A 194 -0.04 35.10 -1.25
C GLN A 194 -0.06 36.15 -0.14
N ALA A 195 0.33 35.78 1.10
CA ALA A 195 0.44 36.74 2.20
C ALA A 195 1.44 37.86 1.89
N LYS A 196 2.60 37.54 1.28
CA LYS A 196 3.55 38.56 0.80
C LYS A 196 2.95 39.48 -0.26
N LYS A 197 2.25 38.93 -1.26
CA LYS A 197 1.58 39.73 -2.30
C LYS A 197 0.53 40.68 -1.73
N VAL A 198 -0.21 40.27 -0.69
CA VAL A 198 -1.19 41.14 -0.03
C VAL A 198 -0.50 42.24 0.78
N GLN A 199 0.65 41.96 1.40
CA GLN A 199 1.44 42.96 2.13
C GLN A 199 2.12 43.97 1.18
N GLU A 200 2.59 43.51 0.02
CA GLU A 200 3.23 44.33 -1.01
C GLU A 200 2.22 45.08 -1.89
N ALA A 201 0.94 44.69 -1.87
CA ALA A 201 -0.10 45.41 -2.57
C ALA A 201 -0.22 46.83 -1.99
N PRO A 202 -0.25 47.88 -2.84
CA PRO A 202 -0.31 49.26 -2.35
C PRO A 202 -1.53 49.43 -1.46
N GLN A 203 -1.29 49.85 -0.21
CA GLN A 203 -2.38 50.17 0.70
C GLN A 203 -3.22 51.27 0.08
N ARG A 204 -4.51 51.01 -0.06
CA ARG A 204 -5.46 51.98 -0.59
C ARG A 204 -5.54 53.13 0.41
N VAL A 205 -4.72 54.15 0.19
CA VAL A 205 -4.75 55.41 0.94
C VAL A 205 -6.09 56.08 0.66
N VAL A 206 -7.06 55.83 1.53
CA VAL A 206 -8.24 56.68 1.62
C VAL A 206 -7.74 58.04 2.09
N LYS A 207 -7.65 59.00 1.16
CA LYS A 207 -7.48 60.41 1.52
C LYS A 207 -8.65 60.80 2.44
N PRO A 208 -8.40 61.29 3.66
CA PRO A 208 -9.46 61.89 4.45
C PRO A 208 -10.02 63.08 3.67
N GLY A 209 -11.31 63.04 3.33
CA GLY A 209 -12.02 64.24 2.89
C GLY A 209 -12.28 64.43 1.39
N VAL A 210 -12.50 63.39 0.60
CA VAL A 210 -13.29 63.54 -0.64
C VAL A 210 -14.34 62.44 -0.70
N SER A 211 -15.56 62.76 -0.29
CA SER A 211 -16.73 61.94 -0.57
C SER A 211 -17.01 61.99 -2.05
N GLU A 212 -16.51 61.01 -2.80
CA GLU A 212 -17.03 60.73 -4.12
C GLU A 212 -18.51 60.35 -3.92
N SER A 213 -19.40 61.17 -4.45
CA SER A 213 -20.84 60.96 -4.36
C SER A 213 -21.17 59.67 -5.09
N LYS A 214 -21.17 58.55 -4.36
CA LYS A 214 -21.81 57.33 -4.83
C LYS A 214 -23.22 57.75 -5.24
N ASN A 215 -23.60 57.51 -6.49
CA ASN A 215 -24.99 57.54 -6.89
C ASN A 215 -25.71 56.55 -5.98
N ILE A 216 -26.26 57.07 -4.88
CA ILE A 216 -27.07 56.29 -3.97
C ILE A 216 -28.31 56.00 -4.80
N ASP A 217 -28.50 54.72 -5.08
CA ASP A 217 -29.73 54.18 -5.62
C ASP A 217 -30.92 54.86 -4.94
N LYS A 218 -31.70 55.62 -5.72
CA LYS A 218 -32.76 56.51 -5.23
C LYS A 218 -33.77 55.76 -4.38
N ARG A 219 -34.00 54.49 -4.71
CA ARG A 219 -34.82 53.55 -3.94
C ARG A 219 -34.24 53.30 -2.55
N THR A 220 -32.95 53.04 -2.45
CA THR A 220 -32.26 52.82 -1.17
C THR A 220 -32.24 54.09 -0.31
N ALA A 221 -32.13 55.27 -0.93
CA ALA A 221 -32.23 56.56 -0.23
C ALA A 221 -33.65 56.81 0.31
N ALA A 222 -34.67 56.60 -0.51
CA ALA A 222 -36.07 56.79 -0.14
C ALA A 222 -36.50 55.82 0.97
N MET A 223 -36.08 54.55 0.90
CA MET A 223 -36.37 53.55 1.94
C MET A 223 -35.69 53.87 3.28
N LYS A 224 -34.46 54.40 3.25
CA LYS A 224 -33.77 54.87 4.46
C LYS A 224 -34.41 56.12 5.05
N GLN A 225 -35.00 56.97 4.23
CA GLN A 225 -35.69 58.16 4.72
C GLN A 225 -37.03 57.78 5.36
N LEU A 226 -37.77 56.84 4.76
CA LEU A 226 -38.96 56.24 5.37
C LEU A 226 -38.63 55.56 6.70
N SER A 227 -37.58 54.75 6.78
CA SER A 227 -37.24 54.06 8.03
C SER A 227 -36.79 55.00 9.15
N LYS A 228 -36.30 56.21 8.81
CA LYS A 228 -35.88 57.22 9.78
C LYS A 228 -37.00 58.16 10.21
N SER A 229 -37.82 58.63 9.28
CA SER A 229 -38.86 59.63 9.60
C SER A 229 -40.21 59.03 9.90
N GLY A 230 -40.52 57.83 9.38
CA GLY A 230 -41.84 57.18 9.53
C GLY A 230 -43.03 57.98 8.96
N SER A 231 -42.77 59.11 8.29
CA SER A 231 -43.79 60.03 7.81
C SER A 231 -44.47 59.52 6.54
N ILE A 232 -45.76 59.82 6.38
CA ILE A 232 -46.56 59.46 5.21
C ILE A 232 -45.91 59.97 3.89
N ASP A 233 -45.35 61.18 3.89
CA ASP A 233 -44.65 61.74 2.72
C ASP A 233 -43.40 60.96 2.31
N ALA A 234 -42.63 60.47 3.28
CA ALA A 234 -41.47 59.62 3.02
C ALA A 234 -41.90 58.23 2.50
N GLY A 235 -43.07 57.75 2.95
CA GLY A 235 -43.70 56.53 2.45
C GLY A 235 -44.11 56.65 0.98
N ALA A 236 -44.78 57.74 0.61
CA ALA A 236 -45.18 58.01 -0.77
C ALA A 236 -43.98 58.07 -1.72
N ARG A 237 -42.88 58.70 -1.30
CA ARG A 237 -41.63 58.75 -2.09
C ARG A 237 -40.97 57.38 -2.24
N ALA A 238 -40.94 56.57 -1.19
CA ALA A 238 -40.40 55.21 -1.27
C ALA A 238 -41.24 54.32 -2.19
N PHE A 239 -42.57 54.47 -2.18
CA PHE A 239 -43.48 53.75 -3.09
C PHE A 239 -43.34 54.19 -4.55
N ALA A 240 -43.17 55.49 -4.81
CA ALA A 240 -43.01 56.01 -6.16
C ALA A 240 -41.75 55.49 -6.88
N GLU A 241 -40.71 55.10 -6.13
CA GLU A 241 -39.48 54.50 -6.66
C GLU A 241 -39.59 52.98 -6.87
N ILE A 242 -40.72 52.35 -6.51
CA ILE A 242 -40.98 50.91 -6.65
C ILE A 242 -41.89 50.58 -7.86
N LEU A 243 -42.71 51.55 -8.31
CA LEU A 243 -43.56 51.44 -9.51
C LEU A 243 -42.76 51.72 -10.79
#